data_AF-A0A959PBF7-F1
#
_entry.id   AF-A0A959PBF7-F1
#
_cell.length_a   1.000
_cell.length_b   1.000
_cell.length_c   1.000
_cell.angle_alpha   90.00
_cell.angle_beta   90.00
_cell.angle_gamma   90.00
#
_symmetry.space_group_name_H-M   'P 1'
#
loop_
_entity.id
_entity.type
_entity.pdbx_description
1 polymer ?
#
loop_
_entity_poly.entity_id
_entity_poly.type
_entity_poly.pdbx_seq_one_letter_code
_entity_poly.pdbx_strand_id
1 'polypeptide(L)'
;VVTHLDPLDADALKRILTEPKNALVKQYKKLFKMDDIELEIEEGVLDFIVEKAIEFSLGARGLRSICEAILIDAMFELPSTDDKHMVVTREYAEEKLTNSTISKLKAA
;
A
#
# COMPACT_ATOMS: atom_id res chain seq x y z
N VAL A 1 -1.52 7.16 -35.04
CA VAL A 1 -2.51 7.36 -33.96
C VAL A 1 -1.80 8.03 -32.80
N VAL A 2 -2.27 9.20 -32.36
CA VAL A 2 -1.77 9.89 -31.16
C VAL A 2 -2.90 9.85 -30.15
N THR A 3 -2.64 9.26 -28.99
CA THR A 3 -3.60 9.10 -27.89
C THR A 3 -3.02 9.76 -26.65
N HIS A 4 -3.83 10.58 -25.99
CA HIS A 4 -3.47 11.21 -24.72
C HIS A 4 -4.13 10.42 -23.60
N LEU A 5 -3.41 10.24 -22.49
CA LEU A 5 -3.98 9.73 -21.25
C LEU A 5 -4.28 10.90 -20.33
N ASP A 6 -5.42 10.84 -19.66
CA ASP A 6 -5.74 11.74 -18.56
C ASP A 6 -4.74 11.55 -17.41
N PRO A 7 -4.37 12.65 -16.73
CA PRO A 7 -3.55 12.56 -15.52
C PRO A 7 -4.25 11.72 -14.46
N LEU A 8 -3.47 11.00 -13.65
CA LEU A 8 -4.02 10.23 -12.55
C LEU A 8 -4.32 11.15 -11.36
N ASP A 9 -5.60 11.36 -11.10
CA ASP A 9 -6.07 12.02 -9.88
C ASP A 9 -6.10 11.07 -8.69
N ALA A 10 -6.27 11.64 -7.48
CA ALA A 10 -6.37 10.89 -6.22
C ALA A 10 -7.43 9.78 -6.27
N ASP A 11 -8.60 10.08 -6.82
CA ASP A 11 -9.68 9.11 -6.97
C ASP A 11 -9.27 7.95 -7.88
N ALA A 12 -8.61 8.23 -9.01
CA ALA A 12 -8.10 7.21 -9.91
C ALA A 12 -7.08 6.29 -9.23
N LEU A 13 -6.18 6.84 -8.41
CA LEU A 13 -5.21 6.07 -7.63
C LEU A 13 -5.91 5.18 -6.58
N LYS A 14 -6.90 5.71 -5.86
CA LYS A 14 -7.70 4.95 -4.88
C LYS A 14 -8.44 3.79 -5.53
N ARG A 15 -9.02 4.03 -6.71
CA ARG A 15 -9.71 3.00 -7.51
C ARG A 15 -8.73 1.91 -7.96
N ILE A 16 -7.52 2.27 -8.39
CA ILE A 16 -6.48 1.29 -8.76
C ILE A 16 -6.07 0.40 -7.57
N LEU A 17 -6.07 0.93 -6.35
CA LEU A 17 -5.74 0.15 -5.13
C LEU A 17 -6.82 -0.87 -4.75
N THR A 18 -8.08 -0.67 -5.14
CA THR A 18 -9.24 -1.40 -4.58
C THR A 18 -10.11 -2.12 -5.62
N GLU A 19 -10.46 -1.46 -6.72
CA GLU A 19 -11.42 -1.95 -7.71
C GLU A 19 -10.90 -3.09 -8.59
N PRO A 20 -9.71 -3.00 -9.24
CA PRO A 20 -9.33 -3.96 -10.25
C PRO A 20 -9.26 -5.39 -9.68
N LYS A 21 -9.44 -6.38 -10.55
CA LYS A 21 -9.39 -7.80 -10.16
C LYS A 21 -8.05 -8.15 -9.48
N ASN A 22 -6.97 -7.50 -9.94
CA ASN A 22 -5.61 -7.64 -9.42
C ASN A 22 -5.15 -6.39 -8.65
N ALA A 23 -6.07 -5.71 -7.95
CA ALA A 23 -5.73 -4.55 -7.13
C ALA A 23 -4.70 -4.91 -6.05
N LEU A 24 -3.83 -3.96 -5.70
CA LEU A 24 -2.74 -4.17 -4.74
C LEU A 24 -3.25 -4.69 -3.39
N VAL A 25 -4.33 -4.09 -2.85
CA VAL A 25 -4.95 -4.53 -1.60
C VAL A 25 -5.36 -6.00 -1.66
N LYS A 26 -5.97 -6.44 -2.77
CA LYS A 26 -6.39 -7.84 -2.96
C LYS A 26 -5.19 -8.79 -3.08
N GLN A 27 -4.09 -8.33 -3.67
CA GLN A 27 -2.85 -9.11 -3.76
C GLN A 27 -2.24 -9.30 -2.37
N TYR A 28 -2.13 -8.24 -1.57
CA TYR A 28 -1.61 -8.31 -0.21
C TYR A 28 -2.49 -9.17 0.69
N LYS A 29 -3.82 -9.00 0.66
CA LYS A 29 -4.75 -9.85 1.42
C LYS A 29 -4.58 -11.33 1.08
N LYS A 30 -4.36 -11.67 -0.20
CA LYS A 30 -4.08 -13.06 -0.60
C LYS A 30 -2.73 -13.55 -0.10
N LEU A 31 -1.70 -12.69 -0.10
CA LEU A 31 -0.37 -13.06 0.36
C LEU A 31 -0.39 -13.41 1.85
N PHE A 32 -0.95 -12.53 2.70
CA PHE A 32 -1.11 -12.82 4.14
C PHE A 32 -1.95 -14.06 4.40
N LYS A 33 -2.99 -14.29 3.59
CA LYS A 33 -3.81 -15.50 3.68
C LYS A 33 -3.05 -16.80 3.37
N MET A 34 -1.95 -16.74 2.60
CA MET A 34 -1.10 -17.93 2.39
C MET A 34 -0.41 -18.36 3.69
N ASP A 35 -0.18 -17.42 4.60
CA ASP A 35 0.39 -17.63 5.92
C ASP A 35 -0.69 -17.77 7.02
N ASP A 36 -1.95 -18.02 6.65
CA ASP A 36 -3.11 -18.13 7.56
C ASP A 36 -3.42 -16.84 8.35
N ILE A 37 -2.98 -15.68 7.86
CA ILE A 37 -3.21 -14.36 8.47
C ILE A 37 -4.31 -13.62 7.71
N GLU A 38 -5.34 -13.19 8.43
CA GLU A 38 -6.39 -12.32 7.91
C GLU A 38 -5.93 -10.85 7.93
N LEU A 39 -5.89 -10.23 6.76
CA LEU A 39 -5.50 -8.83 6.59
C LEU A 39 -6.72 -7.92 6.37
N GLU A 40 -6.93 -7.00 7.29
CA GLU A 40 -7.86 -5.89 7.16
C GLU A 40 -7.09 -4.58 6.91
N ILE A 41 -7.57 -3.77 5.98
CA ILE A 41 -6.98 -2.47 5.67
C ILE A 41 -8.11 -1.46 5.79
N GLU A 42 -7.96 -0.51 6.70
CA GLU A 42 -8.93 0.57 6.86
C GLU A 42 -8.93 1.53 5.67
N GLU A 43 -10.07 2.16 5.42
CA GLU A 43 -10.18 3.15 4.34
C GLU A 43 -9.21 4.32 4.52
N GLY A 44 -8.97 4.74 5.77
CA GLY A 44 -8.03 5.82 6.08
C GLY A 44 -6.58 5.53 5.66
N VAL A 45 -6.19 4.25 5.57
CA VAL A 45 -4.88 3.83 5.04
C VAL A 45 -4.82 3.99 3.54
N LEU A 46 -5.92 3.67 2.84
CA LEU A 46 -5.99 3.83 1.38
C LEU A 46 -5.85 5.31 1.01
N ASP A 47 -6.53 6.19 1.74
CA ASP A 47 -6.43 7.64 1.54
C ASP A 47 -5.01 8.15 1.84
N PHE A 48 -4.38 7.65 2.91
CA PHE A 48 -2.99 7.98 3.22
C PHE A 48 -2.00 7.56 2.14
N ILE A 49 -2.13 6.33 1.61
CA ILE A 49 -1.26 5.83 0.52
C ILE A 49 -1.40 6.71 -0.73
N VAL A 50 -2.62 7.11 -1.07
CA VAL A 50 -2.90 7.98 -2.23
C VAL A 50 -2.32 9.37 -2.02
N GLU A 51 -2.54 9.98 -0.85
CA GLU A 51 -1.98 11.28 -0.49
C GLU A 51 -0.45 11.27 -0.62
N LYS A 52 0.21 10.23 -0.10
CA LYS A 52 1.66 10.08 -0.20
C LYS A 52 2.15 9.81 -1.62
N ALA A 53 1.42 9.04 -2.42
CA ALA A 53 1.79 8.82 -3.82
C ALA A 53 1.76 10.12 -4.64
N ILE A 54 0.83 11.04 -4.32
CA ILE A 54 0.74 12.37 -4.93
C ILE A 54 1.85 13.28 -4.38
N GLU A 55 2.03 13.32 -3.06
CA GLU A 55 3.08 14.12 -2.39
C GLU A 55 4.47 13.79 -2.96
N PHE A 56 4.77 12.51 -3.15
CA PHE A 56 6.03 12.04 -3.73
C PHE A 56 6.04 12.00 -5.27
N SER A 57 4.95 12.40 -5.94
CA SER A 57 4.82 12.41 -7.40
C SER A 57 5.17 11.07 -8.08
N LEU A 58 4.85 9.95 -7.44
CA LEU A 58 5.25 8.62 -7.89
C LEU A 58 4.24 7.96 -8.85
N GLY A 59 3.02 8.52 -8.94
CA GLY A 59 1.91 8.00 -9.74
C GLY A 59 1.50 6.56 -9.34
N ALA A 60 0.84 5.84 -10.26
CA ALA A 60 0.34 4.49 -9.99
C ALA A 60 1.43 3.46 -9.67
N ARG A 61 2.65 3.65 -10.20
CA ARG A 61 3.78 2.75 -9.91
C ARG A 61 4.26 2.89 -8.47
N GLY A 62 4.24 4.12 -7.93
CA GLY A 62 4.62 4.40 -6.55
C GLY A 62 3.73 3.78 -5.49
N LEU A 63 2.45 3.55 -5.80
CA LEU A 63 1.51 2.94 -4.86
C LEU A 63 2.03 1.61 -4.31
N ARG A 64 2.65 0.79 -5.17
CA ARG A 64 3.24 -0.49 -4.75
C ARG A 64 4.39 -0.28 -3.75
N SER A 65 5.29 0.65 -4.03
CA SER A 65 6.44 0.94 -3.18
C SER A 65 6.01 1.44 -1.80
N ILE A 66 4.96 2.25 -1.73
CA ILE A 66 4.40 2.74 -0.46
C ILE A 66 3.76 1.59 0.32
N CYS A 67 2.92 0.76 -0.33
CA CYS A 67 2.34 -0.41 0.31
C CYS A 67 3.41 -1.38 0.83
N GLU A 68 4.46 -1.62 0.04
CA GLU A 68 5.57 -2.48 0.41
C GLU A 68 6.31 -1.93 1.64
N ALA A 69 6.58 -0.62 1.68
CA ALA A 69 7.22 0.01 2.84
C ALA A 69 6.40 -0.13 4.14
N ILE A 70 5.06 -0.15 4.05
CA ILE A 70 4.17 -0.31 5.20
C ILE A 70 4.05 -1.77 5.65
N LEU A 71 3.96 -2.69 4.68
CA LEU A 71 3.60 -4.08 4.92
C LEU A 71 4.80 -5.03 5.03
N ILE A 72 5.98 -4.66 4.54
CA ILE A 72 7.14 -5.57 4.50
C ILE A 72 7.52 -6.07 5.89
N ASP A 73 7.58 -5.19 6.89
CA ASP A 73 7.92 -5.58 8.26
C ASP A 73 6.90 -6.57 8.81
N ALA A 74 5.60 -6.28 8.63
CA ALA A 74 4.52 -7.16 9.05
C ALA A 74 4.56 -8.53 8.36
N MET A 75 4.99 -8.60 7.09
CA MET A 75 5.17 -9.88 6.39
C MET A 75 6.29 -10.73 6.96
N PHE A 76 7.32 -10.12 7.56
CA PHE A 76 8.41 -10.87 8.19
C PHE A 76 8.10 -11.23 9.64
N GLU A 77 7.45 -10.32 10.38
CA GLU A 77 7.19 -10.48 11.80
C GLU A 77 6.02 -11.41 12.07
N LEU A 78 4.87 -11.20 11.41
CA LEU A 78 3.62 -11.91 11.74
C LEU A 78 3.67 -13.43 11.51
N PRO A 79 4.30 -13.98 10.46
CA PRO A 79 4.41 -15.44 10.33
C PRO A 79 5.20 -16.10 11.46
N SER A 80 5.98 -15.32 12.22
CA SER A 80 6.72 -15.80 13.39
C SER A 80 5.93 -15.66 14.70
N THR A 81 4.75 -15.05 14.68
CA THR A 81 3.86 -14.90 15.84
C THR A 81 2.62 -15.80 15.72
N ASP A 82 1.87 -15.92 16.82
CA ASP A 82 0.58 -16.63 16.84
C ASP A 82 -0.60 -15.74 16.34
N ASP A 83 -0.30 -14.53 15.85
CA ASP A 83 -1.31 -13.55 15.44
C ASP A 83 -1.87 -13.87 14.05
N LYS A 84 -3.13 -14.31 14.02
CA LYS A 84 -3.82 -14.66 12.78
C LYS A 84 -4.62 -13.51 12.16
N HIS A 85 -4.56 -12.32 12.75
CA HIS A 85 -5.33 -11.17 12.28
C HIS A 85 -4.51 -9.89 12.39
N MET A 86 -4.36 -9.18 11.27
CA MET A 86 -3.72 -7.87 11.22
C MET A 86 -4.70 -6.83 10.67
N VAL A 87 -4.90 -5.76 11.45
CA VAL A 87 -5.60 -4.57 11.00
C VAL A 87 -4.58 -3.47 10.73
N VAL A 88 -4.49 -3.03 9.48
CA VAL A 88 -3.65 -1.91 9.08
C VAL A 88 -4.46 -0.64 9.29
N THR A 89 -4.05 0.15 10.27
CA THR A 89 -4.63 1.45 10.61
C THR A 89 -3.81 2.58 10.00
N ARG A 90 -4.40 3.78 9.93
CA ARG A 90 -3.70 4.96 9.41
C ARG A 90 -2.43 5.26 10.22
N GLU A 91 -2.51 5.18 11.55
CA GLU A 91 -1.40 5.41 12.47
C GLU A 91 -0.22 4.46 12.21
N TYR A 92 -0.52 3.17 12.01
CA TYR A 92 0.49 2.17 11.65
C TYR A 92 1.17 2.50 10.32
N ALA A 93 0.40 2.90 9.31
CA ALA A 93 0.95 3.30 8.01
C ALA A 93 1.84 4.55 8.11
N GLU A 94 1.44 5.54 8.91
CA GLU A 94 2.21 6.76 9.18
C GLU A 94 3.53 6.45 9.88
N GLU A 95 3.52 5.61 10.92
CA GLU A 95 4.73 5.20 11.64
C GLU A 95 5.72 4.47 10.74
N LYS A 96 5.24 3.49 9.96
CA LYS A 96 6.10 2.68 9.08
C LYS A 96 6.69 3.50 7.93
N LEU A 97 5.91 4.40 7.34
CA LEU A 97 6.41 5.26 6.27
C LEU A 97 7.44 6.29 6.78
N THR A 98 7.28 6.75 8.02
CA THR A 98 8.22 7.68 8.68
C THR A 98 9.55 6.99 9.02
N ASN A 99 9.50 5.75 9.52
CA ASN A 99 10.69 4.99 9.89
C ASN A 99 11.45 4.40 8.70
N SER A 100 10.75 3.89 7.69
CA SER A 100 11.38 2.99 6.70
C SER A 100 11.78 3.64 5.38
N THR A 101 11.32 4.86 5.03
CA THR A 101 11.26 5.23 3.60
C THR A 101 11.78 6.60 3.15
N ILE A 102 12.09 7.56 4.04
CA ILE A 102 12.59 8.89 3.58
C ILE A 102 13.92 8.78 2.82
N SER A 103 14.81 7.83 3.18
CA SER A 103 16.11 7.66 2.52
C SER A 103 16.09 6.79 1.26
N LYS A 104 15.09 5.91 1.08
CA LYS A 104 15.03 4.98 -0.06
C LYS A 104 14.17 5.50 -1.23
N LEU A 105 13.14 6.31 -0.96
CA LEU A 105 12.26 6.85 -2.03
C LEU A 105 12.91 7.98 -2.85
N LYS A 106 13.91 8.68 -2.31
CA LYS A 106 14.64 9.76 -3.02
C LYS A 106 15.77 9.26 -3.93
N ALA A 107 16.10 7.97 -3.90
CA ALA A 107 17.27 7.42 -4.58
C ALA A 107 16.94 6.68 -5.90
N ALA A 108 15.68 6.71 -6.34
CA ALA A 108 15.20 6.03 -7.57
C ALA A 108 14.85 7.03 -8.68
#